data_AF-A0A7M7T631-F1
#
_entry.id   AF-A0A7M7T631-F1
#
_cell.length_a   1.000
_cell.length_b   1.000
_cell.length_c   1.000
_cell.angle_alpha   90.00
_cell.angle_beta   90.00
_cell.angle_gamma   90.00
#
_symmetry.space_group_name_H-M   'P 1'
#
loop_
_entity.id
_entity.type
_entity.pdbx_description
1 polymer ?
#
loop_
_entity_poly.entity_id
_entity_poly.type
_entity_poly.pdbx_seq_one_letter_code
_entity_poly.pdbx_strand_id
1 'polypeptide(L)'
;MIYLGNGKSVNTEFWEFLKTRGDYIFLRETAELICTKQKLVNRCIKPSKVSINIRNRSPRKVITPRKYFLVRELFKDYMEERKYNDAKKRELISKFNRQLGYKIKDLRRSLNYEEDEE
;
A
#
# COMPACT_ATOMS: atom_id res chain seq x y z
N MET A 1 -0.04 -11.10 18.16
CA MET A 1 -0.73 -10.71 16.90
C MET A 1 -1.37 -9.36 17.13
N ILE A 2 -1.16 -8.40 16.23
CA ILE A 2 -1.79 -7.07 16.25
C ILE A 2 -2.94 -7.08 15.24
N TYR A 3 -4.13 -6.63 15.65
CA TYR A 3 -5.25 -6.42 14.75
C TYR A 3 -5.12 -5.07 14.04
N LEU A 4 -5.13 -5.10 12.70
CA LEU A 4 -4.95 -3.92 11.84
C LEU A 4 -6.27 -3.40 11.27
N GLY A 5 -7.42 -4.03 11.57
CA GLY A 5 -8.71 -3.68 10.98
C GLY A 5 -9.08 -4.51 9.74
N ASN A 6 -10.37 -4.51 9.38
CA ASN A 6 -10.92 -5.26 8.23
C ASN A 6 -10.58 -6.76 8.21
N GLY A 7 -10.55 -7.40 9.38
CA GLY A 7 -10.19 -8.83 9.49
C GLY A 7 -8.72 -9.12 9.18
N LYS A 8 -7.84 -8.10 9.20
CA LYS A 8 -6.40 -8.25 9.02
C LYS A 8 -5.70 -8.20 10.37
N SER A 9 -4.77 -9.13 10.55
CA SER A 9 -3.88 -9.19 11.71
C SER A 9 -2.47 -9.54 11.25
N VAL A 10 -1.48 -9.10 12.02
CA VAL A 10 -0.07 -9.30 11.72
C VAL A 10 0.69 -9.73 12.98
N ASN A 11 1.81 -10.43 12.81
CA ASN A 11 2.69 -10.71 13.93
C ASN A 11 3.24 -9.39 14.52
N THR A 12 3.31 -9.32 15.85
CA THR A 12 3.72 -8.13 16.60
C THR A 12 5.17 -7.74 16.30
N GLU A 13 6.11 -8.70 16.33
CA GLU A 13 7.52 -8.47 16.06
C GLU A 13 7.75 -7.99 14.63
N PHE A 14 7.04 -8.61 13.67
CA PHE A 14 7.09 -8.17 12.28
C PHE A 14 6.56 -6.75 12.11
N TRP A 15 5.48 -6.39 12.82
CA TRP A 15 4.92 -5.05 12.76
C TRP A 15 5.90 -4.00 13.29
N GLU A 16 6.50 -4.26 14.45
CA GLU A 16 7.52 -3.37 15.03
C GLU A 16 8.76 -3.28 14.14
N PHE A 17 9.23 -4.40 13.61
CA PHE A 17 10.32 -4.42 12.63
C PHE A 17 9.98 -3.55 11.41
N LEU A 18 8.77 -3.68 10.87
CA LEU A 18 8.34 -2.93 9.69
C LEU A 18 8.38 -1.42 9.94
N LYS A 19 7.98 -0.97 11.14
CA LYS A 19 8.06 0.46 11.52
C LYS A 19 9.48 1.00 11.46
N THR A 20 10.51 0.17 11.68
CA THR A 20 11.92 0.63 11.66
C THR A 20 12.48 0.85 10.25
N ARG A 21 11.84 0.31 9.21
CA ARG A 21 12.37 0.33 7.82
C ARG A 21 12.24 1.68 7.11
N GLY A 22 11.56 2.65 7.73
CA GLY A 22 11.39 4.00 7.21
C GLY A 22 10.01 4.26 6.59
N ASP A 23 9.60 5.52 6.59
CA ASP A 23 8.20 5.95 6.40
C ASP A 23 7.54 5.40 5.14
N TYR A 24 8.23 5.51 4.00
CA TYR A 24 7.67 5.06 2.73
C TYR A 24 7.71 3.55 2.56
N ILE A 25 8.67 2.85 3.19
CA ILE A 25 8.69 1.38 3.20
C ILE A 25 7.51 0.90 4.04
N PHE A 26 7.35 1.42 5.26
CA PHE A 26 6.22 1.12 6.13
C PHE A 26 4.88 1.32 5.41
N LEU A 27 4.69 2.47 4.74
CA LEU A 27 3.47 2.75 3.97
C LEU A 27 3.20 1.71 2.87
N ARG A 28 4.22 1.39 2.07
CA ARG A 28 4.09 0.49 0.92
C ARG A 28 3.80 -0.95 1.36
N GLU A 29 4.49 -1.42 2.39
CA GLU A 29 4.29 -2.76 2.95
C GLU A 29 2.95 -2.88 3.69
N THR A 30 2.54 -1.85 4.44
CA THR A 30 1.21 -1.80 5.06
C THR A 30 0.11 -1.90 4.00
N ALA A 31 0.25 -1.19 2.88
CA ALA A 31 -0.70 -1.28 1.79
C ALA A 31 -0.80 -2.70 1.20
N GLU A 32 0.33 -3.40 1.08
CA GLU A 32 0.36 -4.79 0.64
C GLU A 32 -0.30 -5.73 1.64
N LEU A 33 -0.06 -5.58 2.96
CA LEU A 33 -0.70 -6.39 3.99
C LEU A 33 -2.24 -6.26 3.97
N ILE A 34 -2.74 -5.02 3.87
CA ILE A 34 -4.18 -4.74 3.86
C ILE A 34 -4.84 -5.21 2.55
N CYS A 35 -4.17 -4.98 1.42
CA CYS A 35 -4.76 -5.29 0.12
C CYS A 35 -4.56 -6.74 -0.32
N THR A 36 -3.45 -7.37 0.10
CA THR A 36 -2.75 -8.56 -0.44
C THR A 36 -2.04 -8.30 -1.77
N LYS A 37 -0.84 -8.89 -1.98
CA LYS A 37 -0.01 -8.77 -3.21
C LYS A 37 -0.86 -8.96 -4.49
N GLN A 38 -1.51 -10.12 -4.56
CA GLN A 38 -2.35 -10.55 -5.70
C GLN A 38 -3.49 -9.58 -6.02
N LYS A 39 -4.11 -8.96 -5.00
CA LYS A 39 -5.21 -8.02 -5.23
C LYS A 39 -4.66 -6.63 -5.54
N LEU A 40 -3.59 -6.19 -4.89
CA LEU A 40 -3.04 -4.84 -5.03
C LEU A 40 -2.49 -4.58 -6.44
N VAL A 41 -1.86 -5.58 -7.06
CA VAL A 41 -1.27 -5.47 -8.40
C VAL A 41 -2.29 -5.07 -9.48
N ASN A 42 -3.53 -5.56 -9.35
CA ASN A 42 -4.65 -5.22 -10.22
C ASN A 42 -5.55 -4.12 -9.65
N ARG A 43 -4.95 -3.17 -8.90
CA ARG A 43 -5.65 -1.99 -8.39
C ARG A 43 -5.07 -0.67 -8.91
N CYS A 44 -5.87 0.38 -8.81
CA CYS A 44 -5.45 1.75 -9.02
C CYS A 44 -6.02 2.67 -7.95
N ILE A 45 -5.37 3.82 -7.76
CA ILE A 45 -5.78 4.83 -6.77
C ILE A 45 -6.78 5.79 -7.40
N LYS A 46 -6.54 6.20 -8.65
CA LYS A 46 -7.41 7.11 -9.39
C LYS A 46 -8.41 6.32 -10.24
N PRO A 47 -9.72 6.64 -10.19
CA PRO A 47 -10.74 6.02 -11.05
C PRO A 47 -10.43 6.16 -12.54
N SER A 48 -9.83 7.28 -12.96
CA SER A 48 -9.42 7.51 -14.37
C SER A 48 -8.40 6.50 -14.90
N LYS A 49 -7.76 5.70 -14.04
CA LYS A 49 -6.82 4.64 -14.45
C LYS A 49 -7.48 3.26 -14.62
N VAL A 50 -8.79 3.15 -14.38
CA VAL A 50 -9.58 1.93 -14.61
C VAL A 50 -9.72 1.65 -16.11
N SER A 51 -9.84 2.70 -16.94
CA SER A 51 -9.97 2.60 -18.40
C SER A 51 -8.67 2.22 -19.13
N ILE A 52 -7.54 2.16 -18.43
CA ILE A 52 -6.27 1.72 -19.01
C ILE A 52 -6.32 0.19 -19.16
N ASN A 53 -6.74 -0.26 -20.34
CA ASN A 53 -6.74 -1.65 -20.72
C ASN A 53 -5.33 -2.06 -21.17
N ILE A 54 -4.80 -3.13 -20.58
CA ILE A 54 -3.57 -3.77 -21.04
C ILE A 54 -4.01 -5.07 -21.72
N ARG A 55 -3.58 -5.28 -22.97
CA ARG A 55 -3.92 -6.47 -23.76
C ARG A 55 -3.63 -7.73 -22.93
N ASN A 56 -4.57 -8.68 -22.94
CA ASN A 56 -4.52 -9.95 -22.18
C ASN A 56 -4.53 -9.81 -20.64
N ARG A 57 -4.97 -8.68 -20.07
CA ARG A 57 -5.14 -8.52 -18.62
C ARG A 57 -6.54 -8.08 -18.23
N SER A 58 -6.98 -8.54 -17.06
CA SER A 58 -8.23 -8.06 -16.45
C SER A 58 -8.17 -6.54 -16.21
N PRO A 59 -9.28 -5.82 -16.45
CA PRO A 59 -9.35 -4.38 -16.15
C PRO A 59 -8.97 -4.07 -14.70
N ARG A 60 -8.27 -2.95 -14.52
CA ARG A 60 -7.88 -2.46 -13.20
C ARG A 60 -9.11 -2.06 -12.41
N LYS A 61 -9.14 -2.35 -11.12
CA LYS A 61 -10.20 -1.85 -10.22
C LYS A 61 -9.66 -0.79 -9.28
N VAL A 62 -10.49 0.13 -8.83
CA VAL A 62 -10.08 1.11 -7.81
C VAL A 62 -9.84 0.39 -6.47
N ILE A 63 -8.85 0.82 -5.69
CA ILE A 63 -8.74 0.40 -4.29
C ILE A 63 -10.06 0.80 -3.60
N THR A 64 -10.71 -0.17 -2.93
CA THR A 64 -11.96 0.10 -2.22
C THR A 64 -11.73 1.20 -1.17
N PRO A 65 -12.65 2.18 -1.03
CA PRO A 65 -12.49 3.27 -0.07
C PRO A 65 -12.15 2.78 1.34
N ARG A 66 -12.83 1.72 1.80
CA ARG A 66 -12.59 1.09 3.11
C ARG A 66 -11.14 0.65 3.33
N LYS A 67 -10.47 0.08 2.31
CA LYS A 67 -9.05 -0.32 2.40
C LYS A 67 -8.12 0.88 2.29
N TYR A 68 -8.44 1.82 1.40
CA TYR A 68 -7.66 3.04 1.22
C TYR A 68 -7.59 3.84 2.51
N PHE A 69 -8.74 4.07 3.15
CA PHE A 69 -8.81 4.78 4.42
C PHE A 69 -8.11 4.01 5.54
N LEU A 70 -8.23 2.69 5.60
CA LEU A 70 -7.53 1.91 6.61
C LEU A 70 -6.00 2.07 6.52
N VAL A 71 -5.43 1.97 5.32
CA VAL A 71 -3.99 2.20 5.11
C VAL A 71 -3.59 3.62 5.51
N ARG A 72 -4.46 4.60 5.24
CA ARG A 72 -4.22 6.00 5.61
C ARG A 72 -4.25 6.21 7.13
N GLU A 73 -5.21 5.61 7.84
CA GLU A 73 -5.30 5.71 9.29
C GLU A 73 -4.09 5.04 9.97
N LEU A 74 -3.74 3.80 9.58
CA LEU A 74 -2.55 3.12 10.12
C LEU A 74 -1.26 3.93 9.88
N PHE A 75 -1.17 4.64 8.76
CA PHE A 75 -0.03 5.51 8.48
C PHE A 75 -0.03 6.78 9.35
N LYS A 76 -1.21 7.30 9.70
CA LYS A 76 -1.31 8.40 10.69
C LYS A 76 -0.90 7.92 12.07
N ASP A 77 -1.40 6.78 12.52
CA ASP A 77 -1.06 6.19 13.82
C ASP A 77 0.46 6.01 13.95
N TYR A 78 1.10 5.50 12.90
CA TYR A 78 2.55 5.41 12.80
C TYR A 78 3.26 6.77 12.98
N MET A 79 2.76 7.84 12.37
CA MET A 79 3.34 9.19 12.50
C MET A 79 3.10 9.81 13.88
N GLU A 80 1.95 9.51 14.51
CA GLU A 80 1.64 9.94 15.88
C GLU A 80 2.55 9.24 16.89
N GLU A 81 2.74 7.92 16.76
CA GLU A 81 3.65 7.13 17.60
C GLU A 81 5.10 7.67 17.52
N ARG A 82 5.52 8.06 16.32
CA ARG A 82 6.82 8.69 16.04
C ARG A 82 6.93 10.15 16.51
N LYS A 83 5.83 10.74 16.99
CA LYS A 83 5.75 12.16 17.42
C LYS A 83 6.24 13.13 16.35
N TYR A 84 5.92 12.86 15.08
CA TYR A 84 6.29 13.77 13.99
C TYR A 84 5.55 15.10 14.10
N ASN A 85 6.23 16.19 13.73
CA ASN A 85 5.59 17.50 13.65
C ASN A 85 4.65 17.60 12.45
N ASP A 86 3.77 18.60 12.46
CA ASP A 86 2.74 18.79 11.42
C ASP A 86 3.34 19.01 10.03
N ALA A 87 4.49 19.68 9.93
CA ALA A 87 5.18 19.88 8.66
C ALA A 87 5.58 18.53 8.04
N LYS A 88 6.15 17.62 8.84
CA LYS A 88 6.53 16.28 8.40
C LYS A 88 5.31 15.42 8.07
N LYS A 89 4.27 15.46 8.91
CA LYS A 89 3.01 14.74 8.66
C LYS A 89 2.39 15.16 7.32
N ARG A 90 2.32 16.48 7.04
CA ARG A 90 1.84 17.01 5.76
C ARG A 90 2.70 16.55 4.58
N GLU A 91 4.03 16.60 4.73
CA GLU A 91 4.96 16.12 3.70
C GLU A 91 4.70 14.66 3.35
N LEU A 92 4.59 13.79 4.35
CA LEU A 92 4.36 12.36 4.17
C LEU A 92 2.99 12.07 3.54
N ILE A 93 1.92 12.71 4.03
CA ILE A 93 0.57 12.56 3.47
C ILE A 93 0.48 13.07 2.03
N SER A 94 1.15 14.16 1.68
CA SER A 94 1.17 14.68 0.31
C SER A 94 1.70 13.66 -0.70
N LYS A 95 2.61 12.78 -0.25
CA LYS A 95 3.24 11.74 -1.07
C LYS A 95 2.52 10.39 -0.99
N PHE A 96 1.50 10.23 -0.13
CA PHE A 96 0.79 8.98 0.12
C PHE A 96 0.35 8.27 -1.17
N ASN A 97 -0.42 8.97 -2.01
CA ASN A 97 -0.92 8.43 -3.27
C ASN A 97 0.19 8.07 -4.26
N ARG A 98 1.27 8.85 -4.27
CA ARG A 98 2.42 8.58 -5.13
C ARG A 98 3.12 7.28 -4.73
N GLN A 99 3.33 7.08 -3.43
CA GLN A 99 4.00 5.90 -2.90
C GLN A 99 3.18 4.62 -3.09
N LEU A 100 1.87 4.68 -2.86
CA LEU A 100 0.98 3.57 -3.21
C LEU A 100 1.04 3.24 -4.71
N GLY A 101 1.11 4.26 -5.56
CA GLY A 101 1.26 4.09 -7.01
C GLY A 101 2.58 3.40 -7.38
N TYR A 102 3.67 3.73 -6.70
CA TYR A 102 4.96 3.07 -6.87
C TYR A 102 4.89 1.60 -6.45
N LYS A 103 4.34 1.27 -5.28
CA LYS A 103 4.17 -0.13 -4.86
C LYS A 103 3.38 -0.96 -5.87
N ILE A 104 2.27 -0.42 -6.38
CA ILE A 104 1.47 -1.11 -7.42
C ILE A 104 2.30 -1.33 -8.70
N LYS A 105 3.13 -0.36 -9.10
CA LYS A 105 4.01 -0.48 -10.27
C LYS A 105 5.09 -1.53 -10.04
N ASP A 106 5.71 -1.53 -8.87
CA ASP A 106 6.76 -2.47 -8.49
C ASP A 106 6.22 -3.90 -8.48
N LEU A 107 5.05 -4.13 -7.87
CA LEU A 107 4.38 -5.43 -7.87
C LEU A 107 4.01 -5.93 -9.28
N ARG A 108 3.72 -5.02 -10.22
CA ARG A 108 3.46 -5.43 -11.62
C ARG A 108 4.74 -5.85 -12.31
N ARG A 109 5.82 -5.12 -12.07
CA ARG A 109 7.11 -5.42 -12.67
C ARG A 109 7.60 -6.79 -12.18
N SER A 110 7.45 -7.11 -10.89
CA SER A 110 7.84 -8.42 -10.36
C SER A 110 7.05 -9.57 -10.98
N LEU A 111 5.74 -9.42 -11.22
CA LEU A 111 4.95 -10.48 -11.86
C LEU A 111 5.39 -10.76 -13.30
N ASN A 112 5.76 -9.73 -14.06
CA ASN A 112 6.22 -9.91 -15.42
C ASN A 112 7.54 -10.69 -15.47
N TYR A 113 8.45 -10.46 -14.51
CA TYR A 113 9.69 -11.23 -14.42
C TYR A 113 9.45 -12.69 -13.99
N GLU A 114 8.47 -12.94 -13.12
CA GLU A 114 8.07 -14.32 -12.76
C GLU A 114 7.45 -15.07 -13.97
N GLU A 115 6.76 -14.38 -14.89
CA GLU A 115 6.19 -14.98 -16.13
C GLU A 115 7.25 -15.21 -17.24
N ASP A 116 8.38 -14.49 -17.23
CA ASP A 116 9.44 -14.60 -18.25
C ASP A 116 10.48 -15.70 -17.91
N GLU A 117 10.45 -16.26 -16.69
CA GLU A 117 11.34 -17.34 -16.22
C GLU A 117 10.70 -18.75 -16.27
N GLU A 118 9.40 -18.86 -16.57
CA GLU A 118 8.65 -20.13 -16.81
C GLU A 118 8.59 -20.50 -18.31
#